data_AF-A0A3L7ZW37-F1
#
_entry.id   AF-A0A3L7ZW37-F1
#
_cell.length_a   1.000
_cell.length_b   1.000
_cell.length_c   1.000
_cell.angle_alpha   90.00
_cell.angle_beta   90.00
_cell.angle_gamma   90.00
#
_symmetry.space_group_name_H-M   'P 1'
#
loop_
_entity.id
_entity.type
_entity.pdbx_description
1 polymer ?
#
loop_
_entity_poly.entity_id
_entity_poly.type
_entity_poly.pdbx_seq_one_letter_code
_entity_poly.pdbx_strand_id
1 'polypeptide(L)' 'MDFKPVKSVDANVSNEHQRNWSNELFERKAKDPNHNYDRTRTALNFQVGPGGEITAVDKSRRIGDKLEEIIKNIFDRMPE' A
#
# COMPACT_ATOMS: atom_id res chain seq x y z
N MET A 1 -2.43 -18.11 17.49
CA MET A 1 -3.38 -16.98 17.45
C MET A 1 -3.80 -16.75 16.00
N ASP A 2 -5.08 -16.52 15.72
CA ASP A 2 -5.61 -16.24 14.36
C ASP A 2 -5.66 -14.71 14.14
N PHE A 3 -4.55 -14.13 13.67
CA PHE A 3 -4.48 -12.72 13.32
C PHE A 3 -4.99 -12.52 11.89
N LYS A 4 -6.20 -11.95 11.75
CA LYS A 4 -6.77 -11.64 10.45
C LYS A 4 -6.46 -10.20 10.03
N PRO A 5 -6.17 -9.96 8.75
CA PRO A 5 -6.11 -8.61 8.22
C PRO A 5 -7.42 -7.87 8.50
N VAL A 6 -7.32 -6.71 9.14
CA VAL A 6 -8.47 -5.84 9.47
C VAL A 6 -9.01 -5.12 8.23
N LYS A 7 -10.28 -4.69 8.24
CA LYS A 7 -10.91 -4.01 7.08
C LYS A 7 -10.13 -2.81 6.51
N SER A 8 -9.24 -2.20 7.29
CA SER A 8 -8.35 -1.12 6.86
C SER A 8 -7.24 -1.56 5.88
N VAL A 9 -7.13 -2.86 5.55
CA VAL A 9 -6.16 -3.38 4.57
C VAL A 9 -6.82 -4.06 3.37
N ASP A 10 -8.10 -3.78 3.13
CA ASP A 10 -8.83 -4.22 1.93
C ASP A 10 -8.13 -3.78 0.63
N ALA A 11 -8.36 -4.52 -0.45
CA ALA A 11 -7.76 -4.27 -1.76
C ALA A 11 -7.96 -2.83 -2.26
N ASN A 12 -9.14 -2.24 -2.05
CA ASN A 12 -9.42 -0.88 -2.50
C ASN A 12 -8.62 0.15 -1.69
N VAL A 13 -8.49 -0.08 -0.39
CA VAL A 13 -7.69 0.76 0.51
C VAL A 13 -6.21 0.64 0.13
N SER A 14 -5.72 -0.58 -0.12
CA SER A 14 -4.36 -0.82 -0.61
C SER A 14 -4.06 -0.06 -1.91
N ASN A 15 -4.97 -0.11 -2.88
CA ASN A 15 -4.81 0.60 -4.15
C ASN A 15 -4.78 2.13 -3.96
N GLU A 16 -5.61 2.67 -3.06
CA GLU A 16 -5.61 4.09 -2.68
C GLU A 16 -4.25 4.48 -2.07
N HIS A 17 -3.74 3.74 -1.09
CA HIS A 17 -2.45 4.04 -0.44
C HIS A 17 -1.25 3.90 -1.39
N GLN A 18 -1.23 2.86 -2.24
CA GLN A 18 -0.11 2.60 -3.15
C GLN A 18 -0.19 3.42 -4.45
N ARG A 19 -1.27 4.18 -4.66
CA ARG A 19 -1.59 4.84 -5.94
C ARG A 19 -1.48 3.84 -7.10
N ASN A 20 -2.00 2.63 -6.87
CA ASN A 20 -2.07 1.57 -7.86
C ASN A 20 -3.39 1.70 -8.63
N TRP A 21 -3.48 2.75 -9.43
CA TRP A 21 -4.68 3.13 -10.15
C TRP A 21 -4.49 3.05 -11.65
N SER A 22 -5.57 2.72 -12.35
CA SER A 22 -5.65 2.86 -13.80
C SER A 22 -5.60 4.33 -14.21
N ASN A 23 -5.30 4.58 -15.49
CA ASN A 23 -5.35 5.94 -16.06
C ASN A 23 -6.72 6.58 -15.86
N GLU A 24 -7.80 5.84 -16.12
CA GLU A 24 -9.17 6.33 -15.95
C GLU A 24 -9.47 6.75 -14.50
N LEU A 25 -9.03 5.95 -13.53
CA LEU A 25 -9.23 6.27 -12.12
C LEU A 25 -8.42 7.50 -11.69
N PHE A 26 -7.20 7.67 -12.23
CA PHE A 26 -6.43 8.90 -12.05
C PHE A 26 -7.18 10.12 -12.60
N GLU A 27 -7.70 10.05 -13.83
CA GLU A 27 -8.46 11.16 -14.43
C GLU A 27 -9.69 11.54 -13.62
N ARG A 28 -10.43 10.53 -13.13
CA ARG A 28 -11.58 10.75 -12.25
C ARG A 28 -11.18 11.41 -10.94
N LYS A 29 -10.11 10.94 -10.30
CA LYS A 29 -9.61 11.45 -9.02
C LYS A 29 -9.00 12.86 -9.13
N ALA A 30 -8.36 13.18 -10.26
CA ALA A 30 -7.80 14.50 -10.53
C ALA A 30 -8.86 15.57 -10.81
N LYS A 31 -10.04 15.17 -11.30
CA LYS A 31 -11.17 16.06 -11.59
C LYS A 31 -12.14 16.21 -10.41
N ASP A 32 -11.95 15.46 -9.34
CA ASP A 32 -12.82 15.52 -8.17
C ASP A 32 -12.55 16.82 -7.38
N PRO A 33 -13.53 17.73 -7.26
CA PRO A 33 -13.31 19.04 -6.65
C PRO A 33 -13.02 18.98 -5.15
N ASN A 34 -13.26 17.83 -4.51
CA ASN A 34 -12.95 17.61 -3.10
C ASN A 34 -11.54 17.03 -2.88
N HIS A 35 -10.78 16.77 -3.96
CA HIS A 35 -9.48 16.14 -3.89
C HIS A 35 -8.44 16.90 -4.74
N ASN A 36 -7.19 16.90 -4.28
CA ASN A 36 -6.09 17.62 -4.94
C ASN A 36 -5.07 16.65 -5.57
N TYR A 37 -5.56 15.63 -6.26
CA TYR A 37 -4.69 14.61 -6.86
C TYR A 37 -4.05 15.11 -8.16
N ASP A 38 -2.75 15.34 -8.11
CA ASP A 38 -1.94 15.68 -9.28
C ASP A 38 -1.07 14.50 -9.70
N ARG A 39 -1.36 13.96 -10.89
CA ARG A 39 -0.66 12.81 -11.47
C ARG A 39 0.82 13.08 -11.72
N THR A 40 1.20 14.32 -12.03
CA THR A 40 2.60 14.68 -12.30
C THR A 40 3.48 14.53 -11.06
N ARG A 41 2.87 14.58 -9.87
CA ARG A 41 3.54 14.43 -8.57
C ARG A 41 3.64 12.98 -8.11
N THR A 42 3.26 12.00 -8.93
CA THR A 42 3.28 10.59 -8.54
C THR A 42 4.68 10.06 -8.21
N ALA A 43 5.73 10.70 -8.75
CA ALA A 43 7.13 10.41 -8.43
C ALA A 43 7.49 10.68 -6.96
N LEU A 44 6.67 11.45 -6.23
CA LEU A 44 6.87 11.73 -4.80
C LEU A 44 6.30 10.65 -3.89
N ASN A 45 5.60 9.63 -4.43
CA ASN A 45 5.17 8.50 -3.62
C ASN A 45 6.34 7.52 -3.45
N PHE A 46 6.72 7.27 -2.21
CA PHE A 46 7.76 6.32 -1.85
C PHE A 46 7.27 5.42 -0.70
N GLN A 47 7.96 4.31 -0.50
CA GLN A 47 7.82 3.48 0.68
C GLN A 47 9.13 3.49 1.47
N VAL A 48 9.01 3.33 2.78
CA VAL A 48 10.16 3.24 3.69
C VAL A 48 10.31 1.79 4.12
N GLY A 49 11.45 1.19 3.77
CA GLY A 49 11.81 -0.17 4.11
C GLY A 49 12.54 -0.29 5.46
N PRO A 50 12.96 -1.51 5.82
CA PRO A 50 13.78 -1.75 7.01
C PRO A 50 15.04 -0.88 7.02
N GLY A 51 15.40 -0.34 8.18
CA GLY A 51 16.56 0.56 8.30
C GLY A 51 16.36 1.96 7.70
N GLY A 52 15.14 2.31 7.29
CA GLY A 52 14.83 3.64 6.74
C GLY A 52 15.10 3.79 5.24
N GLU A 53 15.30 2.69 4.52
CA GLU A 53 15.57 2.71 3.09
C GLU A 53 14.38 3.28 2.30
N ILE A 54 14.60 4.30 1.48
CA ILE A 54 13.56 4.91 0.65
C ILE A 54 13.57 4.24 -0.72
N THR A 55 12.45 3.61 -1.08
CA THR A 55 12.28 2.95 -2.39
C THR A 55 11.00 3.41 -3.06
N ALA A 56 10.91 3.23 -4.38
CA ALA A 56 9.65 3.43 -5.10
C ALA A 56 8.57 2.50 -4.51
N VAL A 57 7.32 2.96 -4.52
CA VAL A 57 6.20 2.12 -4.05
C VAL A 57 6.12 0.87 -4.92
N ASP A 58 6.31 -0.29 -4.30
CA ASP A 58 6.05 -1.57 -4.96
C ASP A 58 4.54 -1.78 -5.08
N LYS A 59 4.05 -1.73 -6.31
CA LYS A 59 2.64 -1.91 -6.70
C LYS A 59 2.30 -3.33 -7.13
N SER A 60 3.28 -4.24 -7.17
CA SER A 60 3.05 -5.64 -7.59
C SER A 60 2.35 -6.47 -6.52
N ARG A 61 2.44 -6.05 -5.26
CA ARG A 61 1.87 -6.72 -4.09
C ARG A 61 0.99 -5.77 -3.31
N ARG A 62 -0.13 -6.25 -2.77
CA ARG A 62 -0.99 -5.43 -1.91
C ARG A 62 -0.39 -5.31 -0.52
N ILE A 63 -0.78 -4.26 0.20
CA ILE A 63 -0.40 -4.04 1.60
C ILE A 63 -0.88 -5.22 2.47
N GLY A 64 -2.07 -5.76 2.20
CA GLY A 64 -2.58 -6.96 2.87
C GLY A 64 -1.64 -8.15 2.75
N ASP A 65 -1.21 -8.48 1.52
CA ASP A 65 -0.28 -9.59 1.26
C ASP A 65 1.07 -9.40 1.97
N LYS A 66 1.56 -8.16 2.04
CA LYS A 66 2.81 -7.82 2.76
C LYS A 66 2.65 -8.03 4.26
N LEU A 67 1.50 -7.64 4.83
CA LEU A 67 1.22 -7.81 6.25
C LEU A 67 1.08 -9.27 6.63
N GLU A 68 0.40 -10.08 5.82
CA GLU A 68 0.28 -11.53 6.07
C GLU A 68 1.66 -12.21 6.11
N GLU A 69 2.55 -11.86 5.18
CA GLU A 69 3.92 -12.37 5.16
C GLU A 69 4.72 -11.92 6.39
N ILE A 70 4.62 -10.64 6.78
CA ILE A 70 5.28 -10.13 8.00
C ILE A 70 4.79 -10.87 9.24
N ILE A 71 3.47 -11.04 9.39
CA ILE A 71 2.87 -11.74 10.52
C ILE A 71 3.38 -13.18 10.58
N LYS A 72 3.37 -13.89 9.44
CA LYS A 72 3.90 -15.26 9.35
C LYS A 72 5.38 -15.33 9.75
N ASN A 73 6.22 -14.45 9.20
CA ASN A 73 7.64 -14.40 9.51
C ASN A 73 7.93 -14.08 10.99
N ILE A 74 7.09 -13.28 11.65
CA ILE A 74 7.21 -13.02 13.08
C ILE A 74 6.91 -14.29 13.88
N PHE A 75 5.82 -14.99 13.55
CA PHE A 75 5.46 -16.24 14.24
C PHE A 75 6.49 -17.35 14.02
N ASP A 76 7.02 -17.51 12.81
CA ASP A 76 8.05 -18.50 12.50
C ASP A 76 9.37 -18.27 13.28
N ARG A 77 9.59 -17.06 13.81
CA ARG A 77 10.80 -16.66 14.55
C ARG A 77 10.60 -16.59 16.06
N MET A 78 9.40 -16.86 16.57
CA MET A 78 9.15 -16.93 18.00
C MET A 78 9.70 -18.27 18.53
N PRO A 79 10.58 -18.27 19.55
CA PRO A 79 10.93 -19.51 20.24
C PRO A 79 9.69 -20.05 21.00
N GLU A 80 9.62 -21.38 21.11
CA GLU A 80 8.58 -22.12 21.86
C GLU A 80 8.43 -21.62 23.31
#